data_AF-A0A1X0VAI0-F1
#
_entry.id   AF-A0A1X0VAI0-F1
#
_cell.length_a   1.000
_cell.length_b   1.000
_cell.length_c   1.000
_cell.angle_alpha   90.00
_cell.angle_beta   90.00
_cell.angle_gamma   90.00
#
_symmetry.space_group_name_H-M   'P 1'
#
loop_
_entity.id
_entity.type
_entity.pdbx_description
1 polymer ?
#
loop_
_entity_poly.entity_id
_entity_poly.type
_entity_poly.pdbx_seq_one_letter_code
_entity_poly.pdbx_strand_id
1 'polypeptide(L)'
;MSYQTINPFNDEVIQTFDNHDDAYVEKAIAESHALYKKWRNDPASSRAEILNKTADLMEEDADHLAKVLTIEMGKRFVEAQGEVALSVSIARYYAKNGADFLKPEPIKSSMGDAQVISRPTGVLMMVEPWNFPYYQIIRVFAPNY
;
A
#
# COMPACT_ATOMS: atom_id res chain seq x y z
N MET A 1 24.58 -3.35 -3.75
CA MET A 1 24.09 -1.98 -4.00
C MET A 1 23.52 -1.46 -2.69
N SER A 2 23.79 -0.20 -2.36
CA SER A 2 23.25 0.48 -1.18
C SER A 2 21.97 1.23 -1.55
N TYR A 3 21.01 1.30 -0.64
CA TYR A 3 19.87 2.20 -0.76
C TYR A 3 20.29 3.59 -0.32
N GLN A 4 20.10 4.59 -1.17
CA GLN A 4 20.53 5.96 -0.91
C GLN A 4 19.51 6.97 -1.40
N THR A 5 19.36 8.04 -0.63
CA THR A 5 18.69 9.26 -1.06
C THR A 5 19.75 10.18 -1.64
N ILE A 6 19.73 10.37 -2.96
CA ILE A 6 20.62 11.29 -3.67
C ILE A 6 19.73 12.35 -4.30
N ASN A 7 19.93 13.61 -3.92
CA ASN A 7 19.09 14.68 -4.41
C ASN A 7 19.43 15.01 -5.86
N PRO A 8 18.50 14.79 -6.81
CA PRO A 8 18.80 14.96 -8.23
C PRO A 8 18.95 16.43 -8.66
N PHE A 9 18.62 17.39 -7.79
CA PHE A 9 18.84 18.81 -8.08
C PHE A 9 20.30 19.23 -7.92
N ASN A 10 21.05 18.60 -7.00
CA ASN A 10 22.41 19.01 -6.64
C ASN A 10 23.41 17.84 -6.51
N ASP A 11 23.00 16.61 -6.83
CA ASP A 11 23.76 15.36 -6.70
C ASP A 11 24.28 15.06 -5.28
N GLU A 12 23.69 15.69 -4.26
CA GLU A 12 24.09 15.50 -2.87
C GLU A 12 23.52 14.20 -2.30
N VAL A 13 24.37 13.38 -1.68
CA VAL A 13 23.93 12.23 -0.89
C VAL A 13 23.38 12.73 0.44
N ILE A 14 22.08 12.58 0.65
CA ILE A 14 21.38 13.02 1.86
C ILE A 14 21.42 11.92 2.92
N GLN A 15 21.16 10.67 2.50
CA GLN A 15 21.07 9.55 3.41
C GLN A 15 21.48 8.25 2.72
N THR A 16 22.07 7.35 3.50
CA THR A 16 22.38 5.98 3.10
C THR A 16 21.74 5.02 4.09
N PHE A 17 21.16 3.95 3.59
CA PHE A 17 20.49 2.93 4.38
C PHE A 17 21.20 1.60 4.19
N ASP A 18 21.41 0.89 5.31
CA ASP A 18 21.94 -0.46 5.29
C ASP A 18 20.92 -1.43 4.72
N ASN A 19 21.41 -2.47 4.03
CA ASN A 19 20.56 -3.58 3.62
C ASN A 19 20.09 -4.36 4.85
N HIS A 20 18.86 -4.86 4.80
CA HIS A 20 18.38 -5.84 5.76
C HIS A 20 19.18 -7.14 5.65
N ASP A 21 19.40 -7.79 6.79
CA ASP A 21 20.01 -9.12 6.86
C ASP A 21 18.95 -10.24 6.73
N ASP A 22 19.41 -11.47 6.57
CA ASP A 22 18.52 -12.64 6.41
C ASP A 22 17.58 -12.81 7.62
N ALA A 23 18.05 -12.51 8.83
CA ALA A 23 17.26 -12.62 10.05
C ALA A 23 16.10 -11.62 10.08
N TYR A 24 16.32 -10.39 9.62
CA TYR A 24 15.27 -9.39 9.46
C TYR A 24 14.24 -9.84 8.43
N VAL A 25 14.68 -10.33 7.27
CA VAL A 25 13.77 -10.78 6.20
C VAL A 25 12.90 -11.95 6.65
N GLU A 26 13.49 -12.96 7.28
CA GLU A 26 12.74 -14.11 7.83
C GLU A 26 11.72 -13.68 8.88
N LYS A 27 12.10 -12.75 9.77
CA LYS A 27 11.19 -12.19 10.77
C LYS A 27 10.01 -11.47 10.12
N ALA A 28 10.26 -10.60 9.14
CA ALA A 28 9.23 -9.84 8.44
C ALA A 28 8.23 -10.77 7.71
N ILE A 29 8.73 -11.83 7.07
CA ILE A 29 7.89 -12.86 6.42
C ILE A 29 7.05 -13.60 7.46
N ALA A 30 7.65 -14.03 8.58
CA ALA A 30 6.95 -14.75 9.64
C ALA A 30 5.82 -13.91 10.27
N GLU A 31 6.10 -12.63 10.59
CA GLU A 31 5.12 -11.70 11.14
C GLU A 31 3.97 -11.44 10.15
N SER A 32 4.29 -11.23 8.87
CA SER A 32 3.30 -11.05 7.80
C SER A 32 2.41 -12.28 7.63
N HIS A 33 3.00 -13.48 7.68
CA HIS A 33 2.26 -14.74 7.59
C HIS A 33 1.33 -14.95 8.79
N ALA A 34 1.82 -14.65 10.00
CA ALA A 34 0.99 -14.73 11.21
C ALA A 34 -0.20 -13.76 11.14
N LEU A 35 0.01 -12.54 10.63
CA LEU A 35 -1.05 -11.56 10.42
C LEU A 35 -2.08 -12.05 9.40
N TYR A 36 -1.63 -12.60 8.26
CA TYR A 36 -2.53 -13.24 7.28
C TYR A 36 -3.39 -14.34 7.93
N LYS A 37 -2.78 -15.23 8.72
CA LYS A 37 -3.51 -16.32 9.38
C LYS A 37 -4.55 -15.80 10.38
N LYS A 38 -4.26 -14.69 11.05
CA LYS A 38 -5.19 -14.01 11.95
C LYS A 38 -6.36 -13.39 11.19
N TRP A 39 -6.07 -12.61 10.14
CA TRP A 39 -7.08 -11.80 9.44
C TRP A 39 -7.89 -12.52 8.36
N ARG A 40 -7.46 -13.70 7.88
CA ARG A 40 -8.11 -14.39 6.74
C ARG A 40 -9.59 -14.76 6.95
N ASN A 41 -10.07 -14.69 8.19
CA ASN A 41 -11.48 -14.95 8.55
C ASN A 41 -12.22 -13.68 9.02
N ASP A 42 -11.52 -12.57 9.21
CA ASP A 42 -12.12 -11.31 9.65
C ASP A 42 -12.83 -10.62 8.46
N PRO A 43 -13.98 -9.96 8.69
CA PRO A 43 -14.63 -9.16 7.67
C PRO A 43 -13.71 -8.06 7.15
N ALA A 44 -13.66 -7.84 5.84
CA ALA A 44 -12.83 -6.77 5.26
C ALA A 44 -13.19 -5.37 5.79
N SER A 45 -14.45 -5.16 6.16
CA SER A 45 -14.91 -3.91 6.78
C SER A 45 -14.20 -3.56 8.08
N SER A 46 -13.66 -4.55 8.81
CA SER A 46 -12.90 -4.31 10.05
C SER A 46 -11.59 -3.56 9.82
N ARG A 47 -11.08 -3.54 8.58
CA ARG A 47 -9.80 -2.91 8.22
C ARG A 47 -9.98 -1.54 7.55
N ALA A 48 -11.21 -1.20 7.17
CA ALA A 48 -11.55 0.06 6.53
C ALA A 48 -11.23 1.28 7.42
N GLU A 49 -11.41 1.17 8.73
CA GLU A 49 -11.09 2.25 9.67
C GLU A 49 -9.60 2.59 9.65
N ILE A 50 -8.73 1.58 9.65
CA ILE A 50 -7.28 1.79 9.62
C ILE A 50 -6.82 2.35 8.27
N LEU A 51 -7.44 1.91 7.17
CA LEU A 51 -7.14 2.47 5.84
C LEU A 51 -7.58 3.93 5.73
N ASN A 52 -8.72 4.31 6.33
CA ASN A 52 -9.11 5.71 6.46
C ASN A 52 -8.14 6.51 7.34
N LYS A 53 -7.70 5.95 8.47
CA LYS A 53 -6.73 6.63 9.33
C LYS A 53 -5.39 6.83 8.64
N THR A 54 -4.98 5.88 7.79
CA THR A 54 -3.79 6.02 6.94
C THR A 54 -3.96 7.19 5.97
N ALA A 55 -5.13 7.30 5.33
CA ALA A 55 -5.45 8.41 4.45
C ALA A 55 -5.45 9.76 5.19
N ASP A 56 -6.01 9.82 6.40
CA ASP A 56 -6.02 11.03 7.23
C ASP A 56 -4.58 11.48 7.57
N LEU A 57 -3.71 10.55 7.99
CA LEU A 57 -2.31 10.86 8.33
C LEU A 57 -1.51 11.33 7.10
N MET A 58 -1.75 10.73 5.93
CA MET A 58 -1.11 11.17 4.68
C MET A 58 -1.58 12.55 4.25
N GLU A 59 -2.86 12.88 4.49
CA GLU A 59 -3.44 14.18 4.18
C GLU A 59 -2.95 15.27 5.16
N GLU A 60 -2.86 14.95 6.45
CA GLU A 60 -2.32 15.83 7.50
C GLU A 60 -0.85 16.20 7.23
N ASP A 61 -0.05 15.29 6.69
CA ASP A 61 1.39 15.48 6.45
C ASP A 61 1.75 15.66 4.95
N ALA A 62 0.79 16.07 4.13
CA ALA A 62 0.91 16.00 2.67
C ALA A 62 2.11 16.79 2.10
N ASP A 63 2.39 17.97 2.65
CA ASP A 63 3.51 18.81 2.21
C ASP A 63 4.87 18.20 2.58
N HIS A 64 4.96 17.52 3.72
CA HIS A 64 6.17 16.81 4.10
C HIS A 64 6.42 15.63 3.16
N LEU A 65 5.39 14.81 2.90
CA LEU A 65 5.46 13.68 1.97
C LEU A 65 5.83 14.14 0.55
N ALA A 66 5.24 15.26 0.08
CA ALA A 66 5.57 15.82 -1.22
C ALA A 66 7.03 16.33 -1.29
N LYS A 67 7.54 16.88 -0.20
CA LYS A 67 8.95 17.29 -0.09
C LYS A 67 9.89 16.10 -0.16
N VAL A 68 9.55 14.97 0.48
CA VAL A 68 10.33 13.73 0.35
C VAL A 68 10.42 13.32 -1.12
N LEU A 69 9.31 13.19 -1.84
CA LEU A 69 9.34 12.85 -3.28
C LEU A 69 10.23 13.79 -4.10
N THR A 70 10.14 15.09 -3.82
CA THR A 70 10.94 16.11 -4.53
C THR A 70 12.42 15.91 -4.27
N ILE A 71 12.79 15.68 -3.01
CA ILE A 71 14.17 15.51 -2.58
C ILE A 71 14.76 14.19 -3.10
N GLU A 72 14.02 13.08 -3.03
CA GLU A 72 14.60 11.77 -3.33
C GLU A 72 14.65 11.46 -4.83
N MET A 73 13.70 11.96 -5.62
CA MET A 73 13.56 11.59 -7.03
C MET A 73 13.23 12.76 -7.97
N GLY A 74 13.22 13.99 -7.46
CA GLY A 74 13.25 15.20 -8.29
C GLY A 74 11.92 15.63 -8.88
N LYS A 75 10.81 15.02 -8.46
CA LYS A 75 9.47 15.43 -8.90
C LYS A 75 9.19 16.86 -8.48
N ARG A 76 8.51 17.61 -9.34
CA ARG A 76 8.10 18.99 -8.99
C ARG A 76 7.18 18.93 -7.78
N PHE A 77 7.40 19.78 -6.78
CA PHE A 77 6.65 19.77 -5.53
C PHE A 77 5.12 19.75 -5.73
N VAL A 78 4.60 20.52 -6.69
CA VAL A 78 3.16 20.54 -7.03
C VAL A 78 2.67 19.20 -7.59
N GLU A 79 3.47 18.51 -8.40
CA GLU A 79 3.13 17.16 -8.90
C GLU A 79 3.20 16.13 -7.77
N ALA A 80 4.16 16.29 -6.84
CA ALA A 80 4.29 15.46 -5.65
C ALA A 80 3.08 15.61 -4.70
N GLN A 81 2.60 16.83 -4.48
CA GLN A 81 1.33 17.06 -3.76
C GLN A 81 0.15 16.36 -4.46
N GLY A 82 0.09 16.43 -5.79
CA GLY A 82 -0.90 15.71 -6.58
C GLY A 82 -0.85 14.19 -6.39
N GLU A 83 0.35 13.61 -6.32
CA GLU A 83 0.53 12.19 -6.04
C GLU A 83 0.07 11.80 -4.63
N VAL A 84 0.38 12.61 -3.62
CA VAL A 84 -0.08 12.36 -2.24
C VAL A 84 -1.60 12.41 -2.19
N ALA A 85 -2.22 13.43 -2.79
CA ALA A 85 -3.68 13.56 -2.85
C ALA A 85 -4.35 12.39 -3.58
N LEU A 86 -3.77 11.92 -4.70
CA LEU A 86 -4.25 10.72 -5.39
C LEU A 86 -4.14 9.48 -4.51
N SER A 87 -3.05 9.35 -3.76
CA SER A 87 -2.81 8.22 -2.86
C SER A 87 -3.83 8.18 -1.71
N VAL A 88 -4.11 9.33 -1.09
CA VAL A 88 -5.20 9.50 -0.11
C VAL A 88 -6.54 9.08 -0.70
N SER A 89 -6.85 9.52 -1.93
CA SER A 89 -8.09 9.16 -2.62
C SER A 89 -8.22 7.65 -2.85
N ILE A 90 -7.14 6.97 -3.24
CA ILE A 90 -7.12 5.51 -3.43
C ILE A 90 -7.37 4.77 -2.11
N ALA A 91 -6.71 5.19 -1.03
CA ALA A 91 -6.92 4.61 0.30
C ALA A 91 -8.39 4.75 0.73
N ARG A 92 -8.96 5.97 0.63
CA ARG A 92 -10.38 6.21 0.95
C ARG A 92 -11.33 5.42 0.04
N TYR A 93 -10.99 5.25 -1.24
CA TYR A 93 -11.79 4.48 -2.19
C TYR A 93 -11.92 3.01 -1.76
N TYR A 94 -10.82 2.35 -1.42
CA TYR A 94 -10.86 0.95 -0.97
C TYR A 94 -11.42 0.81 0.44
N ALA A 95 -11.21 1.79 1.32
CA ALA A 95 -11.84 1.80 2.64
C ALA A 95 -13.37 1.84 2.52
N LYS A 96 -13.89 2.63 1.58
CA LYS A 96 -15.34 2.75 1.33
C LYS A 96 -15.93 1.55 0.59
N ASN A 97 -15.27 1.08 -0.47
CA ASN A 97 -15.87 0.13 -1.41
C ASN A 97 -15.34 -1.31 -1.30
N GLY A 98 -14.20 -1.53 -0.64
CA GLY A 98 -13.50 -2.81 -0.63
C GLY A 98 -14.32 -3.97 -0.07
N ALA A 99 -15.11 -3.73 0.99
CA ALA A 99 -15.99 -4.75 1.55
C ALA A 99 -17.10 -5.17 0.57
N ASP A 100 -17.60 -4.24 -0.25
CA ASP A 100 -18.61 -4.53 -1.26
C ASP A 100 -18.05 -5.36 -2.42
N PHE A 101 -16.80 -5.09 -2.83
CA PHE A 101 -16.11 -5.87 -3.87
C PHE A 101 -15.86 -7.34 -3.47
N LEU A 102 -15.94 -7.65 -2.17
CA LEU A 102 -15.67 -8.99 -1.64
C LEU A 102 -16.94 -9.77 -1.29
N LYS A 103 -18.13 -9.22 -1.57
CA LYS A 103 -19.39 -9.93 -1.37
C LYS A 103 -19.45 -11.19 -2.25
N PRO A 104 -20.01 -12.31 -1.77
CA PRO A 104 -20.17 -13.50 -2.58
C PRO A 104 -20.99 -13.22 -3.84
N GLU A 105 -20.52 -13.74 -4.98
CA GLU A 105 -21.17 -13.56 -6.28
C GLU A 105 -21.95 -14.83 -6.65
N PRO A 106 -23.29 -14.80 -6.73
CA PRO A 106 -24.07 -15.98 -7.06
C PRO A 106 -23.86 -16.41 -8.51
N ILE A 107 -23.76 -17.72 -8.75
CA ILE A 107 -23.64 -18.33 -10.07
C ILE A 107 -24.98 -18.97 -10.43
N LYS A 108 -25.50 -18.64 -11.62
CA LYS A 108 -26.67 -19.34 -12.16
C LYS A 108 -26.29 -20.77 -12.54
N SER A 109 -26.84 -21.74 -11.83
CA SER A 109 -26.59 -23.16 -12.04
C SER A 109 -27.89 -23.95 -12.08
N SER A 110 -27.98 -24.92 -12.99
CA SER A 110 -29.09 -25.88 -13.05
C SER A 110 -28.95 -27.00 -12.02
N MET A 111 -27.82 -27.08 -11.33
CA MET A 111 -27.47 -28.15 -10.38
C MET A 111 -27.71 -27.75 -8.91
N GLY A 112 -28.20 -26.54 -8.64
CA GLY A 112 -28.43 -26.00 -7.29
C GLY A 112 -27.71 -24.66 -7.04
N ASP A 113 -27.68 -24.22 -5.79
CA ASP A 113 -27.05 -22.95 -5.40
C ASP A 113 -25.53 -23.00 -5.51
N ALA A 114 -24.95 -22.02 -6.18
CA ALA A 114 -23.51 -21.86 -6.35
C ALA A 114 -23.13 -20.39 -6.23
N GLN A 115 -21.91 -20.11 -5.73
CA GLN A 115 -21.38 -18.76 -5.59
C GLN A 115 -19.85 -18.75 -5.67
N VAL A 116 -19.29 -17.62 -6.11
CA VAL A 116 -17.86 -17.30 -5.99
C VAL A 116 -17.63 -16.57 -4.68
N ILE A 117 -16.60 -16.96 -3.94
CA ILE A 117 -16.19 -16.30 -2.71
C ILE A 117 -14.75 -15.84 -2.86
N SER A 118 -14.53 -14.52 -2.79
CA SER A 118 -13.20 -13.91 -2.78
C SER A 118 -12.55 -14.09 -1.40
N ARG A 119 -11.34 -14.66 -1.36
CA ARG A 119 -10.60 -14.93 -0.13
C ARG A 119 -9.15 -14.46 -0.26
N PRO A 120 -8.52 -13.97 0.81
CA PRO A 120 -7.12 -13.60 0.79
C PRO A 120 -6.23 -14.85 0.62
N THR A 121 -5.17 -14.70 -0.17
CA THR A 121 -4.28 -15.81 -0.56
C THR A 121 -3.03 -15.93 0.33
N GLY A 122 -2.50 -14.82 0.85
CA GLY A 122 -1.31 -14.84 1.69
C GLY A 122 -0.55 -13.51 1.67
N VAL A 123 0.74 -13.60 1.96
CA VAL A 123 1.69 -12.48 1.87
C VAL A 123 1.97 -12.19 0.39
N LEU A 124 2.02 -10.90 0.02
CA LEU A 124 2.36 -10.44 -1.33
C LEU A 124 3.70 -9.72 -1.30
N MET A 125 4.54 -9.98 -2.30
CA MET A 125 5.78 -9.23 -2.54
C MET A 125 5.50 -8.12 -3.56
N MET A 126 5.69 -6.87 -3.16
CA MET A 126 5.50 -5.69 -4.01
C MET A 126 6.87 -5.15 -4.40
N VAL A 127 7.09 -4.92 -5.70
CA VAL A 127 8.35 -4.40 -6.24
C VAL A 127 8.02 -3.17 -7.07
N GLU A 128 8.21 -2.00 -6.47
CA GLU A 128 7.68 -0.75 -7.00
C GLU A 128 8.79 0.15 -7.58
N PRO A 129 8.51 0.89 -8.67
CA PRO A 129 9.45 1.84 -9.27
C PRO A 129 9.44 3.21 -8.56
N TRP A 130 10.52 3.96 -8.75
CA TRP A 130 10.75 5.28 -8.12
C TRP A 130 9.95 6.45 -8.72
N ASN A 131 9.29 6.29 -9.87
CA ASN A 131 8.68 7.40 -10.59
C ASN A 131 7.40 7.95 -9.93
N PHE A 132 6.72 7.13 -9.12
CA PHE A 132 5.55 7.51 -8.30
C PHE A 132 5.58 6.75 -6.95
N PRO A 133 6.52 7.08 -6.04
CA PRO A 133 6.82 6.26 -4.88
C PRO A 133 5.63 5.97 -3.96
N TYR A 134 4.72 6.92 -3.73
CA TYR A 134 3.53 6.67 -2.89
C TYR A 134 2.39 6.03 -3.67
N TYR A 135 2.15 6.50 -4.90
CA TYR A 135 1.03 5.99 -5.71
C TYR A 135 1.22 4.51 -6.09
N GLN A 136 2.44 4.08 -6.42
CA GLN A 136 2.69 2.69 -6.81
C GLN A 136 2.45 1.75 -5.61
N ILE A 137 2.91 2.14 -4.41
CA ILE A 137 2.68 1.40 -3.17
C ILE A 137 1.17 1.33 -2.89
N ILE A 138 0.48 2.47 -2.84
CA ILE A 138 -0.92 2.50 -2.37
C ILE A 138 -1.87 1.79 -3.34
N ARG A 139 -1.57 1.78 -4.66
CA ARG A 139 -2.40 1.12 -5.67
C ARG A 139 -2.46 -0.39 -5.45
N VAL A 140 -1.42 -1.00 -4.87
CA VAL A 140 -1.39 -2.43 -4.53
C VAL A 140 -1.74 -2.65 -3.06
N PHE A 141 -1.26 -1.81 -2.15
CA PHE A 141 -1.52 -1.93 -0.71
C PHE A 141 -3.00 -1.77 -0.38
N ALA A 142 -3.67 -0.70 -0.82
CA ALA A 142 -5.04 -0.39 -0.44
C ALA A 142 -6.07 -1.50 -0.77
N PRO A 143 -6.06 -2.16 -1.94
CA PRO A 143 -6.97 -3.29 -2.19
C PRO A 143 -6.63 -4.56 -1.41
N ASN A 144 -5.39 -4.73 -0.96
CA ASN A 144 -4.92 -5.93 -0.26
C ASN A 144 -4.87 -5.77 1.26
N TYR A 145 -5.16 -4.57 1.77
CA TYR A 145 -5.15 -4.27 3.20
C TYR A 145 -6.32 -4.92 3.94
#